data_AF-A0AA35JIC4-F1
#
_entry.id   AF-A0AA35JIC4-F1
#
_cell.length_a   1.000
_cell.length_b   1.000
_cell.length_c   1.000
_cell.angle_alpha   90.00
_cell.angle_beta   90.00
_cell.angle_gamma   90.00
#
_symmetry.space_group_name_H-M   'P 1'
#
loop_
_entity.id
_entity.type
_entity.pdbx_description
1 polymer ?
#
loop_
_entity_poly.entity_id
_entity_poly.type
_entity_poly.pdbx_seq_one_letter_code
_entity_poly.pdbx_strand_id
1 'polypeptide(L)'
;MSYGREDATIEPDFIEADAPMVATGVAAANTDGTFQDSGSRGTLDETVLETLKRDVVDINSRLKQVVYPHFPSFFSQCSDGMGAASDNDISANCDLWAPLAFIILYSLFVSHARSLFSSLFVSSWFVLLVMALHLRLTKPHQKVSLISYISISGYCLFPQVLNALLSQLLLPLAFHIGRENHWVVRILSFLQLVIMALCLMWSVAAVSWVTKSKTVIEIYPLALCFFGMAWLSTIL
;
A
#
# COMPACT_ATOMS: atom_id res chain seq x y z
N MET A 1 -16.31 58.27 34.77
CA MET A 1 -16.20 56.92 35.37
C MET A 1 -16.32 55.94 34.22
N SER A 2 -15.26 55.57 33.49
CA SER A 2 -13.99 54.95 33.87
C SER A 2 -14.12 53.44 34.08
N TYR A 3 -13.63 52.70 33.06
CA TYR A 3 -13.06 51.34 33.04
C TYR A 3 -13.94 50.16 33.53
N GLY A 4 -13.85 48.95 32.96
CA GLY A 4 -12.78 48.38 32.17
C GLY A 4 -13.22 47.11 31.42
N ARG A 5 -12.42 46.84 30.39
CA ARG A 5 -12.36 45.68 29.52
C ARG A 5 -11.94 44.45 30.33
N GLU A 6 -12.78 43.43 30.41
CA GLU A 6 -12.39 42.14 30.98
C GLU A 6 -11.80 41.29 29.84
N ASP A 7 -10.46 41.29 29.77
CA ASP A 7 -9.69 40.34 28.98
C ASP A 7 -9.91 38.94 29.57
N ALA A 8 -10.78 38.15 28.95
CA ALA A 8 -10.89 36.72 29.18
C ALA A 8 -9.63 36.04 28.63
N THR A 9 -8.58 36.02 29.45
CA THR A 9 -7.35 35.26 29.19
C THR A 9 -7.72 33.79 29.38
N ILE A 10 -7.76 33.05 28.27
CA ILE A 10 -7.95 31.59 28.27
C ILE A 10 -6.71 30.98 28.93
N GLU A 11 -6.84 30.56 30.19
CA GLU A 11 -5.84 29.71 30.83
C GLU A 11 -5.86 28.33 30.15
N PRO A 12 -4.71 27.81 29.69
CA PRO A 12 -4.64 26.41 29.30
C PRO A 12 -4.75 25.54 30.55
N ASP A 13 -5.80 24.71 30.62
CA ASP A 13 -5.92 23.59 31.55
C ASP A 13 -4.71 22.67 31.38
N PHE A 14 -3.67 22.90 32.19
CA PHE A 14 -2.63 21.91 32.39
C PHE A 14 -3.27 20.76 33.17
N ILE A 15 -3.42 19.63 32.50
CA ILE A 15 -3.75 18.35 33.12
C ILE A 15 -2.59 18.03 34.07
N GLU A 16 -2.80 18.36 35.34
CA GLU A 16 -1.92 18.00 36.44
C GLU A 16 -1.88 16.47 36.53
N ALA A 17 -0.72 15.89 36.22
CA ALA A 17 -0.51 14.45 36.33
C ALA A 17 -0.65 14.06 37.81
N ASP A 18 -1.62 13.19 38.09
CA ASP A 18 -1.92 12.64 39.42
C ASP A 18 -0.64 12.35 40.22
N ALA A 19 -0.41 13.18 41.24
CA ALA A 19 0.54 12.88 42.30
C ALA A 19 -0.05 11.72 43.13
N PRO A 20 0.65 10.60 43.33
CA PRO A 20 0.16 9.56 44.21
C PRO A 20 0.30 10.01 45.66
N MET A 21 -0.85 10.26 46.28
CA MET A 21 -0.99 10.44 47.72
C MET A 21 -0.57 9.14 48.42
N VAL A 22 0.53 9.22 49.17
CA VAL A 22 1.08 8.15 50.01
C VAL A 22 0.07 7.78 51.10
N ALA A 23 -0.46 6.55 51.03
CA ALA A 23 -1.11 5.87 52.14
C ALA A 23 -0.34 4.60 52.49
N THR A 24 0.08 4.55 53.75
CA THR A 24 0.98 3.60 54.41
C THR A 24 0.47 2.16 54.37
N GLY A 25 1.30 1.21 53.91
CA GLY A 25 1.02 -0.22 53.96
C GLY A 25 2.25 -1.06 53.64
N VAL A 26 2.75 -1.77 54.66
CA VAL A 26 3.99 -2.54 54.71
C VAL A 26 4.07 -3.64 53.64
N ALA A 27 5.12 -3.62 52.79
CA ALA A 27 5.72 -4.82 52.20
C ALA A 27 7.12 -4.50 51.67
N ALA A 28 8.14 -5.00 52.37
CA ALA A 28 9.51 -5.02 51.89
C ALA A 28 9.70 -6.20 50.92
N ALA A 29 10.21 -5.94 49.71
CA ALA A 29 11.22 -6.76 49.02
C ALA A 29 11.42 -6.33 47.56
N ASN A 30 12.69 -6.07 47.23
CA ASN A 30 13.30 -6.08 45.89
C ASN A 30 12.77 -5.11 44.82
N THR A 31 13.45 -3.98 44.67
CA THR A 31 13.59 -3.32 43.37
C THR A 31 15.06 -3.03 43.12
N ASP A 32 15.71 -3.99 42.46
CA ASP A 32 16.97 -3.79 41.76
C ASP A 32 16.76 -2.67 40.74
N GLY A 33 17.40 -1.53 40.99
CA GLY A 33 17.34 -0.34 40.16
C GLY A 33 18.14 -0.55 38.88
N THR A 34 17.65 -1.41 37.99
CA THR A 34 18.02 -1.32 36.58
C THR A 34 17.34 -0.06 36.05
N PHE A 35 18.13 1.01 35.90
CA PHE A 35 17.80 2.11 35.01
C PHE A 35 17.60 1.52 33.60
N GLN A 36 16.37 1.08 33.30
CA GLN A 36 15.93 0.96 31.92
C GLN A 36 15.77 2.38 31.42
N ASP A 37 16.87 2.86 30.85
CA ASP A 37 16.93 4.02 30.00
C ASP A 37 15.74 3.94 29.04
N SER A 38 14.76 4.79 29.30
CA SER A 38 13.56 4.97 28.49
C SER A 38 13.92 5.77 27.23
N GLY A 39 15.03 5.39 26.57
CA GLY A 39 15.67 6.05 25.45
C GLY A 39 15.23 5.52 24.08
N SER A 40 14.09 4.84 24.02
CA SER A 40 13.44 4.49 22.74
C SER A 40 12.06 5.15 22.71
N ARG A 41 12.05 6.49 22.58
CA ARG A 41 10.81 7.30 22.61
C ARG A 41 10.18 7.48 21.22
N GLY A 42 10.34 6.49 20.34
CA GLY A 42 9.66 6.43 19.04
C GLY A 42 10.54 6.81 17.85
N THR A 43 9.88 7.02 16.70
CA THR A 43 10.44 7.21 15.34
C THR A 43 11.49 8.33 15.17
N LEU A 44 11.80 9.06 16.24
CA LEU A 44 12.76 10.17 16.25
C LEU A 44 14.21 9.70 16.53
N ASP A 45 14.38 8.59 17.24
CA ASP A 45 15.70 8.04 17.58
C ASP A 45 16.14 6.91 16.64
N GLU A 46 15.23 6.42 15.79
CA GLU A 46 15.54 5.40 14.78
C GLU A 46 16.19 6.05 13.54
N THR A 47 17.13 5.34 12.92
CA THR A 47 17.69 5.82 11.65
C THR A 47 16.61 5.77 10.57
N VAL A 48 16.61 6.74 9.65
CA VAL A 48 15.67 6.76 8.50
C VAL A 48 15.66 5.43 7.73
N LEU A 49 16.81 4.74 7.69
CA LEU A 49 16.93 3.42 7.08
C LEU A 49 16.17 2.34 7.85
N GLU A 50 16.13 2.40 9.17
CA GLU A 50 15.40 1.47 10.02
C GLU A 50 13.90 1.63 9.87
N THR A 51 13.40 2.87 9.85
CA THR A 51 12.01 3.19 9.51
C THR A 51 11.65 2.67 8.11
N LEU A 52 12.48 3.00 7.12
CA LEU A 52 12.24 2.60 5.73
C LEU A 52 12.30 1.07 5.56
N LYS A 53 13.21 0.40 6.26
CA LYS A 53 13.33 -1.05 6.26
C LYS A 53 12.07 -1.70 6.83
N ARG A 54 11.56 -1.21 7.97
CA ARG A 54 10.30 -1.68 8.56
C ARG A 54 9.15 -1.51 7.57
N ASP A 55 8.99 -0.30 7.03
CA ASP A 55 7.89 0.01 6.12
C ASP A 55 7.94 -0.84 4.83
N VAL A 56 9.14 -1.10 4.27
CA VAL A 56 9.30 -1.99 3.11
C VAL A 56 9.00 -3.46 3.46
N VAL A 57 9.38 -3.92 4.65
CA VAL A 57 9.08 -5.28 5.12
C VAL A 57 7.57 -5.46 5.29
N ASP A 58 6.88 -4.46 5.84
CA ASP A 58 5.44 -4.46 6.01
C ASP A 58 4.73 -4.49 4.65
N ILE A 59 5.16 -3.64 3.71
CA ILE A 59 4.69 -3.63 2.32
C ILE A 59 4.87 -5.00 1.66
N ASN A 60 6.02 -5.64 1.83
CA ASN A 60 6.31 -6.95 1.23
C ASN A 60 5.42 -8.05 1.83
N SER A 61 5.18 -8.03 3.14
CA SER A 61 4.31 -8.99 3.81
C SER A 61 2.86 -8.90 3.28
N ARG A 62 2.34 -7.68 3.14
CA ARG A 62 0.99 -7.41 2.61
C ARG A 62 0.90 -7.70 1.12
N LEU A 63 1.93 -7.35 0.37
CA LEU A 63 2.01 -7.68 -1.05
C LEU A 63 1.92 -9.19 -1.25
N LYS A 64 2.68 -9.99 -0.47
CA LYS A 64 2.59 -11.45 -0.53
C LYS A 64 1.19 -11.97 -0.20
N GLN A 65 0.53 -11.38 0.79
CA GLN A 65 -0.85 -11.75 1.17
C GLN A 65 -1.86 -11.48 0.04
N VAL A 66 -1.71 -10.36 -0.67
CA VAL A 66 -2.59 -9.96 -1.78
C VAL A 66 -2.26 -10.74 -3.07
N VAL A 67 -0.98 -11.01 -3.31
CA VAL A 67 -0.50 -11.67 -4.53
C VAL A 67 -0.64 -13.19 -4.45
N TYR A 68 -0.40 -13.81 -3.29
CA TYR A 68 -0.45 -15.27 -3.14
C TYR A 68 -1.43 -15.70 -2.04
N PRO A 69 -2.69 -16.00 -2.39
CA PRO A 69 -3.67 -16.45 -1.39
C PRO A 69 -3.38 -17.85 -0.83
N HIS A 70 -2.42 -18.62 -1.38
CA HIS A 70 -2.23 -20.04 -1.10
C HIS A 70 -0.88 -20.43 -0.47
N PHE A 71 -0.04 -19.48 -0.06
CA PHE A 71 1.11 -19.83 0.79
C PHE A 71 0.68 -19.83 2.26
N PRO A 72 0.75 -20.98 2.97
CA PRO A 72 0.64 -20.95 4.42
C PRO A 72 1.79 -20.10 4.94
N SER A 73 1.46 -19.05 5.69
CA SER A 73 2.37 -18.07 6.27
C SER A 73 3.45 -18.72 7.14
N PHE A 74 4.54 -19.19 6.53
CA PHE A 74 5.70 -19.72 7.26
C PHE A 74 6.56 -18.61 7.88
N PHE A 75 6.34 -17.34 7.51
CA PHE A 75 7.13 -16.20 8.00
C PHE A 75 6.39 -15.32 9.02
N SER A 76 5.16 -15.68 9.42
CA SER A 76 4.40 -14.98 10.47
C SER A 76 4.48 -15.69 11.83
N GLN A 77 5.36 -16.67 11.97
CA GLN A 77 5.49 -17.52 13.15
C GLN A 77 6.62 -17.04 14.07
N CYS A 78 6.63 -15.76 14.45
CA CYS A 78 7.52 -15.22 15.49
C CYS A 78 6.82 -14.21 16.42
N SER A 79 5.48 -14.15 16.43
CA SER A 79 4.76 -13.42 17.47
C SER A 79 3.57 -14.26 17.94
N ASP A 80 3.64 -14.65 19.21
CA ASP A 80 2.64 -15.42 19.94
C ASP A 80 1.23 -14.84 19.81
N GLY A 81 0.25 -15.71 19.56
CA GLY A 81 -1.16 -15.37 19.67
C GLY A 81 -2.03 -16.00 18.58
N MET A 82 -2.53 -17.19 18.87
CA MET A 82 -3.61 -17.86 18.14
C MET A 82 -4.83 -16.92 18.02
N GLY A 83 -4.98 -16.28 16.87
CA GLY A 83 -6.15 -15.52 16.49
C GLY A 83 -6.35 -15.63 14.99
N ALA A 84 -7.47 -16.22 14.58
CA ALA A 84 -7.92 -16.18 13.20
C ALA A 84 -7.79 -14.74 12.68
N ALA A 85 -6.99 -14.55 11.62
CA ALA A 85 -6.80 -13.25 10.98
C ALA A 85 -8.18 -12.67 10.66
N SER A 86 -8.65 -11.79 11.53
CA SER A 86 -9.94 -11.14 11.37
C SER A 86 -9.79 -10.19 10.20
N ASP A 87 -10.70 -10.27 9.24
CA ASP A 87 -10.79 -9.37 8.07
C ASP A 87 -10.66 -7.87 8.44
N ASN A 88 -10.92 -7.52 9.71
CA ASN A 88 -10.79 -6.19 10.30
C ASN A 88 -9.34 -5.64 10.33
N ASP A 89 -8.31 -6.47 10.54
CA ASP A 89 -6.92 -6.01 10.70
C ASP A 89 -6.25 -5.62 9.38
N ILE A 90 -6.73 -6.17 8.25
CA ILE A 90 -6.24 -5.81 6.92
C ILE A 90 -6.74 -4.41 6.53
N SER A 91 -7.97 -4.07 6.94
CA SER A 91 -8.57 -2.77 6.66
C SER A 91 -8.16 -1.65 7.63
N ALA A 92 -7.67 -1.99 8.83
CA ALA A 92 -7.29 -1.02 9.85
C ALA A 92 -5.95 -0.31 9.58
N ASN A 93 -4.98 -1.00 8.96
CA ASN A 93 -3.67 -0.43 8.67
C ASN A 93 -3.66 0.26 7.30
N CYS A 94 -3.74 1.58 7.31
CA CYS A 94 -3.89 2.41 6.12
C CYS A 94 -2.54 2.91 5.60
N ASP A 95 -1.76 2.02 4.97
CA ASP A 95 -0.44 2.38 4.45
C ASP A 95 -0.55 2.98 3.05
N LEU A 96 -0.33 4.30 2.95
CA LEU A 96 -0.33 5.03 1.67
C LEU A 96 1.00 4.96 0.93
N TRP A 97 2.04 4.52 1.61
CA TRP A 97 3.39 4.52 1.09
C TRP A 97 3.60 3.50 -0.03
N ALA A 98 2.97 2.31 0.08
CA ALA A 98 3.00 1.31 -0.97
C ALA A 98 2.30 1.75 -2.26
N PRO A 99 1.02 2.19 -2.24
CA PRO A 99 0.35 2.72 -3.42
C PRO A 99 1.15 3.85 -4.08
N LEU A 100 1.69 4.76 -3.28
CA LEU A 100 2.53 5.85 -3.77
C LEU A 100 3.77 5.29 -4.50
N ALA A 101 4.53 4.39 -3.86
CA ALA A 101 5.74 3.81 -4.43
C ALA A 101 5.45 3.04 -5.73
N PHE A 102 4.37 2.25 -5.77
CA PHE A 102 3.98 1.49 -6.96
C PHE A 102 3.53 2.41 -8.11
N ILE A 103 2.82 3.50 -7.83
CA ILE A 103 2.43 4.47 -8.85
C ILE A 103 3.65 5.21 -9.42
N ILE A 104 4.60 5.61 -8.57
CA ILE A 104 5.86 6.21 -9.04
C ILE A 104 6.62 5.21 -9.90
N LEU A 105 6.75 3.96 -9.44
CA LEU A 105 7.50 2.93 -10.17
C LEU A 105 6.85 2.63 -11.53
N TYR A 106 5.52 2.52 -11.57
CA TYR A 106 4.75 2.39 -12.79
C TYR A 106 4.97 3.58 -13.74
N SER A 107 4.82 4.82 -13.25
CA SER A 107 4.99 6.00 -14.10
C SER A 107 6.44 6.17 -14.57
N LEU A 108 7.44 5.77 -13.79
CA LEU A 108 8.85 5.76 -14.21
C LEU A 108 9.11 4.78 -15.36
N PHE A 109 8.59 3.54 -15.25
CA PHE A 109 8.77 2.54 -16.30
C PHE A 109 8.03 2.92 -17.59
N VAL A 110 6.79 3.39 -17.48
CA VAL A 110 6.01 3.83 -18.64
C VAL A 110 6.53 5.13 -19.25
N SER A 111 7.11 6.04 -18.44
CA SER A 111 7.61 7.35 -18.93
C SER A 111 9.03 7.28 -19.50
N HIS A 112 9.73 6.15 -19.47
CA HIS A 112 11.17 6.09 -19.77
C HIS A 112 11.57 6.71 -21.12
N ALA A 113 10.67 6.73 -22.11
CA ALA A 113 10.91 7.31 -23.44
C ALA A 113 10.27 8.69 -23.69
N ARG A 114 9.46 9.24 -22.77
CA ARG A 114 8.67 10.47 -22.99
C ARG A 114 8.64 11.35 -21.74
N SER A 115 8.55 12.67 -21.89
CA SER A 115 8.43 13.63 -20.77
C SER A 115 7.05 13.64 -20.08
N LEU A 116 6.33 12.51 -20.07
CA LEU A 116 4.94 12.39 -19.61
C LEU A 116 4.80 11.91 -18.16
N PHE A 117 5.90 11.84 -17.41
CA PHE A 117 5.94 11.32 -16.03
C PHE A 117 4.86 11.94 -15.14
N SER A 118 4.75 13.27 -15.12
CA SER A 118 3.79 13.98 -14.28
C SER A 118 2.34 13.64 -14.65
N SER A 119 2.03 13.54 -15.95
CA SER A 119 0.69 13.19 -16.42
C SER A 119 0.32 11.73 -16.10
N LEU A 120 1.27 10.80 -16.25
CA LEU A 120 1.08 9.39 -15.91
C LEU A 120 0.92 9.18 -14.40
N PHE A 121 1.69 9.92 -13.60
CA PHE A 121 1.57 9.91 -12.15
C PHE A 121 0.18 10.38 -11.69
N VAL A 122 -0.27 11.55 -12.16
CA VAL A 122 -1.57 12.13 -11.76
C VAL A 122 -2.72 11.26 -12.26
N SER A 123 -2.68 10.79 -13.51
CA SER A 123 -3.74 9.92 -14.06
C SER A 123 -3.84 8.58 -13.32
N SER A 124 -2.71 7.99 -12.92
CA SER A 124 -2.74 6.72 -12.18
C SER A 124 -3.26 6.89 -10.75
N TRP A 125 -2.96 8.02 -10.09
CA TRP A 125 -3.60 8.39 -8.82
C TRP A 125 -5.11 8.58 -8.96
N PHE A 126 -5.55 9.23 -10.04
CA PHE A 126 -6.97 9.38 -10.33
C PHE A 126 -7.65 8.01 -10.56
N VAL A 127 -7.03 7.11 -11.33
CA VAL A 127 -7.53 5.75 -11.53
C VAL A 127 -7.63 5.01 -10.19
N LEU A 128 -6.62 5.09 -9.33
CA LEU A 128 -6.68 4.52 -7.99
C LEU A 128 -7.86 5.06 -7.17
N LEU A 129 -8.10 6.37 -7.20
CA LEU A 129 -9.21 7.00 -6.50
C LEU A 129 -10.55 6.48 -7.02
N VAL A 130 -10.72 6.38 -8.34
CA VAL A 130 -11.92 5.82 -8.96
C VAL A 130 -12.14 4.37 -8.53
N MET A 131 -11.09 3.55 -8.49
CA MET A 131 -11.15 2.17 -7.99
C MET A 131 -11.58 2.10 -6.52
N ALA A 132 -10.95 2.90 -5.67
CA ALA A 132 -11.26 2.94 -4.25
C ALA A 132 -12.68 3.43 -3.99
N LEU A 133 -13.14 4.45 -4.73
CA LEU A 133 -14.49 4.98 -4.62
C LEU A 133 -15.52 3.94 -5.09
N HIS A 134 -15.27 3.26 -6.20
CA HIS A 134 -16.14 2.20 -6.70
C HIS A 134 -16.30 1.07 -5.65
N LEU A 135 -15.19 0.62 -5.05
CA LEU A 135 -15.23 -0.39 -3.99
C LEU A 135 -16.00 0.10 -2.76
N ARG A 136 -15.83 1.37 -2.37
CA ARG A 136 -16.55 1.98 -1.25
C ARG A 136 -18.05 2.07 -1.50
N LEU A 137 -18.47 2.42 -2.71
CA LEU A 137 -19.88 2.53 -3.07
C LEU A 137 -20.56 1.16 -3.21
N THR A 138 -19.80 0.14 -3.60
CA THR A 138 -20.30 -1.23 -3.77
C THR A 138 -20.64 -1.90 -2.43
N LYS A 139 -19.94 -1.54 -1.34
CA LYS A 139 -20.10 -2.17 -0.02
C LYS A 139 -20.45 -1.16 1.09
N PRO A 140 -21.63 -0.53 1.04
CA PRO A 140 -22.01 0.54 1.97
C PRO A 140 -22.17 0.07 3.43
N HIS A 141 -22.31 -1.23 3.67
CA HIS A 141 -22.49 -1.81 5.01
C HIS A 141 -21.18 -2.07 5.77
N GLN A 142 -20.02 -1.94 5.13
CA GLN A 142 -18.72 -2.08 5.77
C GLN A 142 -18.20 -0.70 6.19
N LYS A 143 -17.94 -0.50 7.48
CA LYS A 143 -17.38 0.75 8.02
C LYS A 143 -15.86 0.82 7.79
N VAL A 144 -15.42 0.69 6.55
CA VAL A 144 -14.01 0.85 6.17
C VAL A 144 -13.78 2.23 5.56
N SER A 145 -12.64 2.82 5.92
CA SER A 145 -12.25 4.15 5.44
C SER A 145 -11.91 4.11 3.95
N LEU A 146 -12.13 5.21 3.22
CA LEU A 146 -11.75 5.31 1.79
C LEU A 146 -10.25 5.02 1.59
N ILE A 147 -9.44 5.45 2.55
CA ILE A 147 -7.98 5.31 2.55
C ILE A 147 -7.54 3.84 2.71
N SER A 148 -8.37 2.99 3.29
CA SER A 148 -8.13 1.55 3.30
C SER A 148 -8.29 0.96 1.89
N TYR A 149 -9.34 1.38 1.16
CA TYR A 149 -9.56 0.95 -0.23
C TYR A 149 -8.50 1.46 -1.20
N ILE A 150 -7.99 2.70 -1.02
CA ILE A 150 -6.88 3.19 -1.86
C ILE A 150 -5.62 2.35 -1.64
N SER A 151 -5.36 1.94 -0.40
CA SER A 151 -4.22 1.08 -0.05
C SER A 151 -4.37 -0.30 -0.67
N ILE A 152 -5.50 -0.98 -0.46
CA ILE A 152 -5.81 -2.31 -1.03
C ILE A 152 -5.70 -2.30 -2.56
N SER A 153 -6.27 -1.29 -3.21
CA SER A 153 -6.22 -1.16 -4.67
C SER A 153 -4.79 -0.94 -5.16
N GLY A 154 -4.00 -0.15 -4.43
CA GLY A 154 -2.58 0.05 -4.70
C GLY A 154 -1.75 -1.22 -4.64
N TYR A 155 -1.97 -2.09 -3.66
CA TYR A 155 -1.27 -3.39 -3.60
C TYR A 155 -1.63 -4.31 -4.78
N CYS A 156 -2.87 -4.24 -5.27
CA CYS A 156 -3.31 -4.99 -6.44
C CYS A 156 -2.69 -4.50 -7.76
N LEU A 157 -2.03 -3.33 -7.77
CA LEU A 157 -1.32 -2.80 -8.95
C LEU A 157 0.03 -3.46 -9.20
N PHE A 158 0.62 -4.15 -8.23
CA PHE A 158 1.95 -4.74 -8.40
C PHE A 158 2.14 -5.59 -9.68
N PRO A 159 1.21 -6.50 -10.06
CA PRO A 159 1.31 -7.24 -11.33
C PRO A 159 1.36 -6.32 -12.55
N GLN A 160 0.76 -5.14 -12.47
CA GLN A 160 0.79 -4.15 -13.52
C GLN A 160 2.13 -3.41 -13.59
N VAL A 161 2.72 -3.09 -12.44
CA VAL A 161 4.08 -2.53 -12.40
C VAL A 161 5.08 -3.51 -13.01
N LEU A 162 4.92 -4.80 -12.71
CA LEU A 162 5.73 -5.86 -13.31
C LEU A 162 5.53 -5.94 -14.83
N ASN A 163 4.29 -5.84 -15.32
CA ASN A 163 4.01 -5.80 -16.76
C ASN A 163 4.71 -4.61 -17.45
N ALA A 164 4.71 -3.43 -16.83
CA ALA A 164 5.43 -2.25 -17.32
C ALA A 164 6.95 -2.42 -17.34
N LEU A 165 7.51 -3.01 -16.28
CA LEU A 165 8.92 -3.36 -16.23
C LEU A 165 9.30 -4.38 -17.32
N LEU A 166 8.46 -5.40 -17.55
CA LEU A 166 8.68 -6.37 -18.61
C LEU A 166 8.58 -5.73 -20.00
N SER A 167 7.65 -4.80 -20.22
CA SER A 167 7.55 -4.02 -21.46
C SER A 167 8.86 -3.26 -21.75
N GLN A 168 9.39 -2.58 -20.73
CA GLN A 168 10.66 -1.86 -20.83
C GLN A 168 11.85 -2.80 -21.10
N LEU A 169 11.83 -4.03 -20.60
CA LEU A 169 12.90 -5.00 -20.83
C LEU A 169 12.77 -5.72 -22.18
N LEU A 170 11.55 -5.99 -22.63
CA LEU A 170 11.29 -6.69 -23.90
C LEU A 170 11.68 -5.85 -25.11
N LEU A 171 11.53 -4.52 -25.07
CA LEU A 171 11.83 -3.64 -26.21
C LEU A 171 13.33 -3.58 -26.58
N PRO A 172 14.29 -3.34 -25.65
CA PRO A 172 15.71 -3.40 -25.97
C PRO A 172 16.17 -4.82 -26.31
N LEU A 173 15.55 -5.85 -25.70
CA LEU A 173 15.81 -7.24 -26.06
C LEU A 173 15.33 -7.54 -27.49
N ALA A 174 14.14 -7.04 -27.86
CA ALA A 174 13.58 -7.14 -29.20
C ALA A 174 14.48 -6.49 -30.24
N PHE A 175 15.03 -5.31 -29.94
CA PHE A 175 15.91 -4.60 -30.85
C PHE A 175 17.29 -5.25 -30.98
N HIS A 176 17.83 -5.79 -29.87
CA HIS A 176 19.13 -6.48 -29.89
C HIS A 176 19.07 -7.81 -30.65
N ILE A 177 18.04 -8.63 -30.41
CA ILE A 177 17.86 -9.94 -31.06
C ILE A 177 17.21 -9.83 -32.44
N GLY A 178 16.32 -8.85 -32.65
CA GLY A 178 15.44 -8.75 -33.82
C GLY A 178 16.09 -8.14 -35.07
N ARG A 179 17.38 -7.77 -35.01
CA ARG A 179 18.08 -7.14 -36.14
C ARG A 179 18.20 -8.07 -37.36
N GLU A 180 18.16 -9.40 -37.19
CA GLU A 180 18.20 -10.34 -38.30
C GLU A 180 16.84 -10.93 -38.72
N ASN A 181 15.86 -11.07 -37.80
CA ASN A 181 14.66 -11.88 -38.05
C ASN A 181 13.37 -11.17 -37.65
N HIS A 182 12.57 -10.74 -38.64
CA HIS A 182 11.24 -10.14 -38.46
C HIS A 182 10.25 -11.04 -37.67
N TRP A 183 10.43 -12.36 -37.74
CA TRP A 183 9.62 -13.32 -36.99
C TRP A 183 9.79 -13.19 -35.47
N VAL A 184 11.00 -12.88 -35.00
CA VAL A 184 11.27 -12.80 -33.56
C VAL A 184 10.58 -11.59 -32.94
N VAL A 185 10.57 -10.45 -33.64
CA VAL A 185 9.81 -9.26 -33.21
C VAL A 185 8.33 -9.60 -33.06
N ARG A 186 7.76 -10.34 -34.02
CA ARG A 186 6.35 -10.74 -33.98
C ARG A 186 6.03 -11.70 -32.84
N ILE A 187 6.90 -12.69 -32.59
CA ILE A 187 6.76 -13.63 -31.47
C ILE A 187 6.87 -12.90 -30.13
N LEU A 188 7.80 -11.95 -30.01
CA LEU A 188 8.04 -11.21 -28.79
C LEU A 188 6.89 -10.23 -28.47
N SER A 189 6.30 -9.59 -29.49
CA SER A 189 5.07 -8.82 -29.34
C SER A 189 3.88 -9.68 -28.93
N PHE A 190 3.75 -10.89 -29.49
CA PHE A 190 2.71 -11.85 -29.06
C PHE A 190 2.92 -12.28 -27.61
N LEU A 191 4.16 -12.57 -27.23
CA LEU A 191 4.52 -12.94 -25.86
C LEU A 191 4.20 -11.82 -24.87
N GLN A 192 4.48 -10.56 -25.22
CA GLN A 192 4.13 -9.40 -24.40
C GLN A 192 2.62 -9.29 -24.21
N LEU A 193 1.83 -9.51 -25.26
CA LEU A 193 0.37 -9.48 -25.16
C LEU A 193 -0.17 -10.59 -24.24
N VAL A 194 0.46 -11.76 -24.26
CA VAL A 194 0.15 -12.87 -23.33
C VAL A 194 0.52 -12.50 -21.89
N ILE A 195 1.70 -11.93 -21.66
CA ILE A 195 2.14 -11.48 -20.33
C ILE A 195 1.17 -10.40 -19.80
N MET A 196 0.82 -9.43 -20.63
CA MET A 196 -0.16 -8.38 -20.29
C MET A 196 -1.50 -9.00 -19.87
N ALA A 197 -2.01 -9.99 -20.61
CA ALA A 197 -3.25 -10.68 -20.26
C ALA A 197 -3.14 -11.45 -18.93
N LEU A 198 -2.02 -12.15 -18.70
CA LEU A 198 -1.77 -12.87 -17.45
C LEU A 198 -1.69 -11.91 -16.25
N CYS A 199 -0.98 -10.78 -16.38
CA CYS A 199 -0.87 -9.76 -15.35
C CYS A 199 -2.23 -9.10 -15.05
N LEU A 200 -3.04 -8.86 -16.08
CA LEU A 200 -4.39 -8.33 -15.92
C LEU A 200 -5.30 -9.33 -15.18
N MET A 201 -5.30 -10.59 -15.60
CA MET A 201 -6.06 -11.64 -14.92
C MET A 201 -5.61 -11.79 -13.46
N TRP A 202 -4.30 -11.74 -13.20
CA TRP A 202 -3.75 -11.81 -11.85
C TRP A 202 -4.21 -10.64 -10.98
N SER A 203 -4.14 -9.42 -11.49
CA SER A 203 -4.54 -8.22 -10.75
C SER A 203 -6.05 -8.23 -10.43
N VAL A 204 -6.88 -8.61 -11.40
CA VAL A 204 -8.34 -8.79 -11.20
C VAL A 204 -8.62 -9.90 -10.19
N ALA A 205 -7.90 -11.03 -10.25
CA ALA A 205 -8.07 -12.12 -9.28
C ALA A 205 -7.68 -11.68 -7.86
N ALA A 206 -6.57 -10.96 -7.70
CA ALA A 206 -6.11 -10.45 -6.41
C ALA A 206 -7.13 -9.50 -5.77
N VAL A 207 -7.64 -8.53 -6.53
CA VAL A 207 -8.63 -7.57 -6.01
C VAL A 207 -9.99 -8.24 -5.74
N SER A 208 -10.45 -9.17 -6.59
CA SER A 208 -11.67 -9.94 -6.35
C SER A 208 -11.56 -10.80 -5.08
N TRP A 209 -10.38 -11.38 -4.84
CA TRP A 209 -10.11 -12.18 -3.65
C TRP A 209 -10.13 -11.33 -2.36
N VAL A 210 -9.36 -10.25 -2.35
CA VAL A 210 -9.24 -9.33 -1.20
C VAL A 210 -10.58 -8.69 -0.88
N THR A 211 -11.30 -8.26 -1.91
CA THR A 211 -12.58 -7.58 -1.70
C THR A 211 -13.73 -8.57 -1.50
N LYS A 212 -13.54 -9.89 -1.66
CA LYS A 212 -14.62 -10.90 -1.64
C LYS A 212 -15.77 -10.54 -2.59
N SER A 213 -15.46 -9.95 -3.74
CA SER A 213 -16.43 -9.51 -4.74
C SER A 213 -16.62 -10.62 -5.77
N LYS A 214 -17.83 -11.16 -5.87
CA LYS A 214 -18.16 -12.29 -6.76
C LYS A 214 -19.06 -11.90 -7.93
N THR A 215 -19.64 -10.71 -7.88
CA THR A 215 -20.61 -10.25 -8.87
C THR A 215 -19.89 -9.55 -10.01
N VAL A 216 -20.25 -9.90 -11.25
CA VAL A 216 -19.65 -9.31 -12.47
C VAL A 216 -19.78 -7.78 -12.50
N ILE A 217 -20.88 -7.25 -11.97
CA ILE A 217 -21.14 -5.81 -11.87
C ILE A 217 -20.10 -5.07 -11.01
N GLU A 218 -19.54 -5.75 -10.00
CA GLU A 218 -18.55 -5.17 -9.08
C GLU A 218 -17.15 -5.20 -9.69
N ILE A 219 -16.85 -6.27 -10.45
CA ILE A 219 -15.53 -6.56 -11.01
C ILE A 219 -15.29 -5.80 -12.33
N TYR A 220 -16.33 -5.56 -13.11
CA TYR A 220 -16.24 -4.95 -14.44
C TYR A 220 -15.49 -3.60 -14.47
N PRO A 221 -15.86 -2.58 -13.67
CA PRO A 221 -15.17 -1.29 -13.70
C PRO A 221 -13.72 -1.42 -13.21
N LEU A 222 -13.44 -2.35 -12.28
CA LEU A 222 -12.09 -2.67 -11.84
C LEU A 222 -11.23 -3.21 -12.99
N ALA A 223 -11.73 -4.23 -13.67
CA ALA A 223 -11.08 -4.82 -14.83
C ALA A 223 -10.84 -3.79 -15.93
N LEU A 224 -11.77 -2.87 -16.16
CA LEU A 224 -11.63 -1.80 -17.15
C LEU A 224 -10.46 -0.85 -16.83
N CYS A 225 -10.29 -0.49 -15.56
CA CYS A 225 -9.19 0.39 -15.15
C CYS A 225 -7.83 -0.30 -15.21
N PHE A 226 -7.73 -1.57 -14.77
CA PHE A 226 -6.51 -2.36 -14.97
C PHE A 226 -6.21 -2.57 -16.46
N PHE A 227 -7.23 -2.78 -17.30
CA PHE A 227 -7.05 -2.85 -18.74
C PHE A 227 -6.49 -1.55 -19.31
N GLY A 228 -7.02 -0.40 -18.90
CA GLY A 228 -6.51 0.91 -19.31
C GLY A 228 -5.03 1.09 -18.97
N MET A 229 -4.62 0.75 -17.74
CA MET A 229 -3.21 0.83 -17.35
C MET A 229 -2.33 -0.18 -18.11
N ALA A 230 -2.81 -1.40 -18.34
CA ALA A 230 -2.06 -2.44 -19.05
C ALA A 230 -1.82 -2.02 -20.51
N TRP A 231 -2.84 -1.42 -21.11
CA TRP A 231 -2.81 -0.89 -22.46
C TRP A 231 -1.83 0.28 -22.59
N LEU A 232 -1.87 1.23 -21.65
CA LEU A 232 -0.94 2.37 -21.63
C LEU A 232 0.52 1.91 -21.56
N SER A 233 0.82 0.91 -20.72
CA SER A 233 2.15 0.30 -20.59
C SER A 233 2.62 -0.45 -21.85
N THR A 234 1.69 -0.96 -22.65
CA THR A 234 2.02 -1.71 -23.88
C THR A 234 2.28 -0.76 -25.06
N ILE A 235 1.66 0.42 -25.05
CA ILE A 235 1.72 1.37 -26.17
C ILE A 235 2.77 2.49 -26.01
N LEU A 236 3.12 2.85 -24.78
CA LEU A 236 4.19 3.83 -24.48
C LEU A 236 5.54 3.13 -24.32
#